data_AF-A0A925R8W7-F1
#
_entry.id   AF-A0A925R8W7-F1
#
_cell.length_a   1.000
_cell.length_b   1.000
_cell.length_c   1.000
_cell.angle_alpha   90.00
_cell.angle_beta   90.00
_cell.angle_gamma   90.00
#
_symmetry.space_group_name_H-M   'P 1'
#
loop_
_entity.id
_entity.type
_entity.pdbx_description
1 polymer ?
#
loop_
_entity_poly.entity_id
_entity_poly.type
_entity_poly.pdbx_seq_one_letter_code
_entity_poly.pdbx_strand_id
1 'polypeptide(L)'
;MMGSAASCSLVFNPAYVEPWLARLVQRLLEGSPAVLALFRKVPYRDAPPDYIRLVVYRYHFTDPATKRASGRWWERAELGMSAPMTLKQ
;
A
#
# COMPACT_ATOMS: atom_id res chain seq x y z
N MET A 1 9.50 -6.30 -27.92
CA MET A 1 10.55 -6.56 -26.91
C MET A 1 9.89 -6.71 -25.55
N MET A 2 9.66 -7.95 -25.11
CA MET A 2 9.14 -8.26 -23.78
C MET A 2 10.28 -8.09 -22.78
N GLY A 3 10.25 -6.99 -22.03
CA GLY A 3 11.18 -6.73 -20.95
C GLY A 3 10.97 -7.73 -19.83
N SER A 4 12.03 -8.48 -19.55
CA SER A 4 12.19 -9.43 -18.46
C SER A 4 11.46 -9.01 -17.18
N ALA A 5 10.49 -9.82 -16.77
CA ALA A 5 9.91 -9.81 -15.44
C ALA A 5 10.93 -10.41 -14.46
N ALA A 6 12.02 -9.67 -14.20
CA ALA A 6 12.90 -9.99 -13.09
C ALA A 6 12.06 -9.92 -11.80
N SER A 7 11.96 -11.06 -11.11
CA SER A 7 11.19 -11.31 -9.89
C SER A 7 10.94 -10.07 -9.03
N CYS A 8 9.70 -9.58 -9.08
CA CYS A 8 9.23 -8.43 -8.32
C CYS A 8 8.97 -8.78 -6.83
N SER A 9 9.77 -9.66 -6.23
CA SER A 9 9.53 -10.13 -4.85
C SER A 9 9.80 -9.04 -3.80
N LEU A 10 10.66 -8.06 -4.12
CA LEU A 10 11.05 -6.99 -3.18
C LEU A 10 9.95 -5.96 -2.95
N VAL A 11 9.18 -5.60 -3.99
CA VAL A 11 8.12 -4.57 -3.87
C VAL A 11 6.99 -5.06 -2.94
N PHE A 12 6.81 -6.38 -2.82
CA PHE A 12 5.81 -6.97 -1.94
C PHE A 12 6.32 -7.24 -0.51
N ASN A 13 7.60 -7.02 -0.23
CA ASN A 13 8.15 -7.17 1.12
C ASN A 13 8.39 -5.78 1.77
N PRO A 14 7.50 -5.33 2.66
CA PRO A 14 7.54 -4.00 3.25
C PRO A 14 8.78 -3.73 4.12
N ALA A 15 9.45 -4.77 4.63
CA ALA A 15 10.71 -4.62 5.35
C ALA A 15 11.85 -4.07 4.46
N TYR A 16 11.76 -4.28 3.14
CA TYR A 16 12.71 -3.79 2.15
C TYR A 16 12.22 -2.57 1.36
N VAL A 17 10.92 -2.23 1.47
CA VAL A 17 10.35 -1.08 0.74
C VAL A 17 10.76 0.21 1.43
N GLU A 18 10.39 0.39 2.69
CA GLU A 18 10.76 1.57 3.49
C GLU A 18 10.52 1.30 5.00
N PRO A 19 11.46 1.61 5.91
CA PRO A 19 11.31 1.32 7.34
C PRO A 19 10.09 1.98 8.00
N TRP A 20 9.65 3.14 7.51
CA TRP A 20 8.49 3.83 8.06
C TRP A 20 7.18 3.06 7.80
N LEU A 21 7.09 2.31 6.70
CA LEU A 21 5.89 1.58 6.33
C LEU A 21 5.65 0.41 7.28
N ALA A 22 6.71 -0.32 7.62
CA ALA A 22 6.64 -1.38 8.63
C ALA A 22 6.16 -0.84 9.99
N ARG A 23 6.69 0.32 10.43
CA ARG A 23 6.25 0.98 11.66
C ARG A 23 4.79 1.44 11.59
N LEU A 24 4.36 2.00 10.46
CA LEU A 24 2.98 2.39 10.25
C LEU A 24 2.04 1.18 10.39
N VAL A 25 2.33 0.08 9.69
CA VAL A 25 1.52 -1.14 9.76
C VAL A 25 1.47 -1.69 11.19
N GLN A 26 2.60 -1.73 11.89
CA GLN A 26 2.63 -2.12 13.30
C GLN A 26 1.70 -1.26 14.16
N ARG A 27 1.76 0.07 14.03
CA ARG A 27 0.91 0.98 14.83
C ARG A 27 -0.57 0.85 14.50
N LEU A 28 -0.90 0.51 13.25
CA LEU A 28 -2.28 0.20 12.84
C LEU A 28 -2.77 -1.10 13.46
N LEU A 29 -1.93 -2.14 13.50
CA LEU A 29 -2.23 -3.40 14.17
C LEU A 29 -2.37 -3.23 15.70
N GLU A 30 -1.59 -2.32 16.30
CA GLU A 30 -1.72 -1.96 17.72
C GLU A 30 -2.98 -1.11 18.03
N GLY A 31 -3.63 -0.56 17.00
CA GLY A 31 -4.76 0.37 17.18
C GLY A 31 -4.37 1.71 17.76
N SER A 32 -3.14 2.19 17.51
CA SER A 32 -2.62 3.42 18.12
C SER A 32 -3.49 4.65 17.80
N PRO A 33 -4.15 5.29 18.79
CA PRO A 33 -5.07 6.41 18.53
C PRO A 33 -4.42 7.58 17.79
N ALA A 34 -3.16 7.87 18.09
CA ALA A 34 -2.39 8.93 17.44
C ALA A 34 -2.17 8.65 15.94
N VAL A 35 -1.94 7.39 15.57
CA VAL A 35 -1.77 7.00 14.16
C VAL A 35 -3.11 6.93 13.46
N LEU A 36 -4.16 6.42 14.12
CA LEU A 36 -5.51 6.37 13.58
C LEU A 36 -6.04 7.77 13.25
N ALA A 37 -5.70 8.79 14.06
CA ALA A 37 -6.06 10.18 13.82
C ALA A 37 -5.48 10.76 12.51
N LEU A 38 -4.44 10.14 11.93
CA LEU A 38 -3.88 10.55 10.64
C LEU A 38 -4.77 10.12 9.45
N PHE A 39 -5.66 9.15 9.66
CA PHE A 39 -6.51 8.61 8.61
C PHE A 39 -7.88 9.29 8.64
N ARG A 40 -8.33 9.77 7.48
CA ARG A 40 -9.67 10.35 7.33
C ARG A 40 -10.79 9.38 7.73
N LYS A 41 -10.59 8.08 7.49
CA LYS A 41 -11.54 7.02 7.86
C LYS A 41 -10.78 5.74 8.16
N VAL A 42 -10.99 5.20 9.35
CA VAL A 42 -10.46 3.90 9.77
C VAL A 42 -11.44 2.80 9.34
N PRO A 43 -10.99 1.74 8.66
CA PRO A 43 -11.88 0.72 8.10
C PRO A 43 -12.30 -0.37 9.10
N TYR A 44 -11.67 -0.45 10.27
CA TYR A 44 -12.03 -1.39 11.34
C TYR A 44 -12.91 -0.71 12.40
N ARG A 45 -13.93 -1.43 12.88
CA ARG A 45 -15.00 -0.88 13.75
C ARG A 45 -14.57 -0.76 15.20
N ASP A 46 -14.41 -1.91 15.86
CA ASP A 46 -14.40 -1.98 17.32
C ASP A 46 -13.04 -2.40 17.89
N ALA A 47 -12.25 -3.15 17.11
CA ALA A 47 -10.94 -3.63 17.52
C ALA A 47 -9.93 -3.51 16.37
N PRO A 48 -8.62 -3.39 16.68
CA PRO A 48 -7.57 -3.46 15.68
C PRO A 48 -7.60 -4.82 14.95
N PRO A 49 -7.21 -4.87 13.67
CA PRO A 49 -7.20 -6.11 12.91
C PRO A 49 -6.05 -7.03 13.33
N ASP A 50 -6.25 -8.35 13.26
CA ASP A 50 -5.21 -9.35 13.55
C ASP A 50 -4.09 -9.37 12.49
N TYR A 51 -4.43 -8.99 11.25
CA TYR A 51 -3.49 -8.93 10.14
C TYR A 51 -3.84 -7.85 9.13
N ILE A 52 -2.81 -7.31 8.47
CA ILE A 52 -2.91 -6.33 7.38
C ILE A 52 -2.18 -6.88 6.16
N ARG A 53 -2.80 -6.75 4.98
CA ARG A 53 -2.16 -6.98 3.68
C ARG A 53 -2.08 -5.66 2.93
N LEU A 54 -0.98 -5.42 2.23
CA LEU A 54 -0.83 -4.26 1.36
C LEU A 54 -1.15 -4.65 -0.07
N VAL A 55 -2.04 -3.90 -0.71
CA VAL A 55 -2.23 -3.99 -2.16
C VAL A 55 -1.23 -3.05 -2.83
N VAL A 56 -0.43 -3.59 -3.73
CA VAL A 56 0.62 -2.85 -4.42
C VAL A 56 0.12 -2.47 -5.81
N TYR A 57 0.16 -1.17 -6.09
CA TYR A 57 -0.13 -0.63 -7.41
C TYR A 57 1.11 0.04 -8.00
N ARG A 58 1.30 -0.15 -9.30
CA ARG A 58 2.22 0.67 -10.09
C ARG A 58 1.46 1.87 -10.63
N TYR A 59 2.00 3.06 -10.41
CA TYR A 59 1.44 4.30 -10.92
C TYR A 59 2.31 4.84 -12.06
N HIS A 60 1.66 5.28 -13.13
CA HIS A 60 2.27 6.02 -14.23
C HIS A 60 1.48 7.28 -14.51
N PHE A 61 2.15 8.36 -14.87
CA PHE A 61 1.47 9.59 -15.28
C PHE A 61 0.67 9.34 -16.56
N THR A 62 -0.56 9.84 -16.59
CA THR A 62 -1.34 9.92 -17.84
C THR A 62 -0.75 10.96 -18.78
N ASP A 63 -1.00 10.82 -20.08
CA ASP A 63 -0.65 11.86 -21.05
C ASP A 63 -1.52 13.13 -20.88
N PRO A 64 -1.08 14.29 -21.43
CA PRO A 64 -1.81 15.55 -21.28
C PRO A 64 -3.22 15.56 -21.89
N ALA A 65 -3.47 14.80 -22.96
CA ALA A 65 -4.79 14.73 -23.57
C ALA A 65 -5.76 13.97 -22.67
N THR A 66 -5.35 12.82 -22.14
CA THR A 66 -6.12 12.03 -21.17
C THR A 66 -6.41 12.84 -19.91
N LYS A 67 -5.42 13.58 -19.39
CA LYS A 67 -5.60 14.45 -18.23
C LYS A 67 -6.62 15.56 -18.50
N ARG A 68 -6.55 16.24 -19.66
CA ARG A 68 -7.52 17.30 -20.00
C ARG A 68 -8.94 16.76 -20.16
N ALA A 69 -9.09 15.58 -20.77
CA ALA A 69 -10.40 15.00 -21.03
C ALA A 69 -11.05 14.39 -19.77
N SER A 70 -10.27 13.74 -18.91
CA SER A 70 -10.79 12.95 -17.79
C SER A 70 -10.49 13.53 -16.40
N GLY A 71 -9.58 14.51 -16.31
CA GLY A 71 -9.05 15.01 -15.04
C GLY A 71 -8.13 14.03 -14.30
N ARG A 72 -7.92 12.81 -14.83
CA ARG A 72 -7.05 11.81 -14.20
C ARG A 72 -5.59 12.21 -14.41
N TRP A 73 -4.81 12.15 -13.33
CA TRP A 73 -3.37 12.42 -13.35
C TRP A 73 -2.52 11.16 -13.53
N TRP A 74 -3.07 10.03 -13.13
CA TRP A 74 -2.35 8.77 -13.04
C TRP A 74 -3.20 7.62 -13.55
N GLU A 75 -2.54 6.67 -14.18
CA GLU A 75 -3.04 5.32 -14.39
C GLU A 75 -2.42 4.40 -13.36
N ARG A 76 -3.19 3.40 -12.90
CA ARG A 76 -2.75 2.44 -11.90
C ARG A 76 -2.93 1.02 -12.41
N ALA A 77 -1.90 0.20 -12.24
CA ALA A 77 -1.93 -1.23 -12.49
C ALA A 77 -1.72 -1.99 -11.17
N GLU A 78 -2.62 -2.89 -10.82
CA GLU A 78 -2.43 -3.75 -9.65
C GLU A 78 -1.30 -4.74 -9.92
N LEU A 79 -0.29 -4.75 -9.05
CA LEU A 79 0.82 -5.69 -9.14
C LEU A 79 0.57 -6.94 -8.29
N GLY A 80 -0.24 -6.82 -7.23
CA GLY A 80 -0.56 -7.91 -6.32
C GLY A 80 -0.66 -7.45 -4.87
N MET A 81 -0.53 -8.40 -3.95
CA MET A 81 -0.67 -8.16 -2.51
C MET A 81 0.51 -8.73 -1.72
N SER A 82 0.88 -8.07 -0.63
CA SER A 82 1.89 -8.57 0.29
C SER A 82 1.42 -9.83 1.03
N ALA A 83 2.37 -10.57 1.61
CA ALA A 83 2.06 -11.51 2.67
C ALA A 83 1.32 -10.82 3.83
N PRO A 84 0.48 -11.54 4.60
CA PRO A 84 -0.18 -10.97 5.76
C PRO A 84 0.85 -10.55 6.80
N MET A 85 0.80 -9.28 7.18
CA MET A 85 1.56 -8.75 8.30
C MET A 85 0.74 -8.86 9.57
N THR A 86 1.38 -9.36 10.62
CA THR A 86 0.76 -9.61 11.93
C THR A 86 1.60 -8.96 13.00
N LEU A 87 1.01 -8.70 14.17
CA LEU A 87 1.70 -8.17 15.35
C LEU A 87 2.67 -9.17 16.00
N LYS A 88 2.85 -10.36 15.43
CA LYS A 88 3.69 -11.41 15.99
C LYS A 88 5.12 -10.89 16.20
N GLN A 89 5.45 -10.83 17.49
CA GLN A 89 6.72 -10.51 18.13
C GLN A 89 7.80 -11.52 17.77
#